data_AF-A0A6N2JZT2-F1
#
_entry.id   AF-A0A6N2JZT2-F1
#
_cell.length_a   1.000
_cell.length_b   1.000
_cell.length_c   1.000
_cell.angle_alpha   90.00
_cell.angle_beta   90.00
_cell.angle_gamma   90.00
#
_symmetry.space_group_name_H-M   'P 1'
#
loop_
_entity.id
_entity.type
_entity.pdbx_description
1 polymer ?
#
loop_
_entity_poly.entity_id
_entity_poly.type
_entity_poly.pdbx_seq_one_letter_code
_entity_poly.pdbx_strand_id
1 'polypeptide(L)'
;MWWPANLVQVSLFRALHEKEERSKGGVTRTQFFLIAFTCSFAYYVFPGYLFEMLTSLSWICWIFPKSILAQQLGSGLYGLGIGAFGLDWSTISSYLGSPLASPWFATANVAAGFVFVMYVLTPLCYWFNVYKAKTFPIFSDDLFTATGQEYNITAIIDSNFHLDLAAYDREGPLYLSTFFAVTYGVGFAALTATIMHVALFHGREIWEQSMASFQEKTMDIHSRLMRKYTQVPEWWFVCILLVNIALTIFTCEYYKDQLQLPWWGVLLACGIAITFTLPIGIITAITNQD
;
A
#
# COMPACT_ATOMS: atom_id res chain seq x y z
N MET A 1 -6.25 -19.31 -9.86
CA MET A 1 -5.98 -18.53 -8.63
C MET A 1 -7.31 -17.97 -8.14
N TRP A 2 -7.60 -18.00 -6.84
CA TRP A 2 -8.78 -17.30 -6.29
C TRP A 2 -8.39 -15.85 -6.01
N TRP A 3 -9.32 -14.90 -6.00
CA TRP A 3 -9.05 -13.49 -5.70
C TRP A 3 -9.96 -13.08 -4.54
N PRO A 4 -9.46 -13.00 -3.29
CA PRO A 4 -10.31 -12.81 -2.12
C PRO A 4 -11.22 -11.58 -2.18
N ALA A 5 -10.71 -10.43 -2.65
CA ALA A 5 -11.51 -9.22 -2.84
C ALA A 5 -12.75 -9.45 -3.74
N ASN A 6 -12.62 -10.26 -4.79
CA ASN A 6 -13.72 -10.53 -5.71
C ASN A 6 -14.85 -11.32 -5.04
N LEU A 7 -14.56 -12.13 -4.02
CA LEU A 7 -15.59 -12.87 -3.29
C LEU A 7 -16.48 -11.96 -2.47
N VAL A 8 -15.93 -10.87 -1.93
CA VAL A 8 -16.70 -9.85 -1.22
C VAL A 8 -17.69 -9.18 -2.18
N GLN A 9 -17.25 -8.85 -3.39
CA GLN A 9 -18.12 -8.29 -4.44
C GLN A 9 -19.18 -9.29 -4.91
N VAL A 10 -18.81 -10.55 -5.14
CA VAL A 10 -19.76 -11.61 -5.51
C VAL A 10 -20.81 -11.81 -4.41
N SER A 11 -20.40 -11.81 -3.15
CA SER A 11 -21.31 -11.91 -1.99
C SER A 11 -22.31 -10.75 -1.97
N LEU A 12 -21.85 -9.52 -2.24
CA LEU A 12 -22.71 -8.36 -2.35
C LEU A 12 -23.72 -8.50 -3.50
N PHE A 13 -23.26 -8.81 -4.71
CA PHE A 13 -24.15 -8.97 -5.86
C PHE A 13 -25.18 -10.07 -5.65
N ARG A 14 -24.75 -11.17 -5.02
CA ARG A 14 -25.61 -12.29 -4.66
C ARG A 14 -26.69 -11.87 -3.65
N ALA A 15 -26.33 -11.10 -2.63
CA ALA A 15 -27.29 -10.56 -1.66
C ALA A 15 -28.31 -9.58 -2.26
N LEU A 16 -27.98 -8.95 -3.39
CA LEU A 16 -28.87 -8.03 -4.12
C LEU A 16 -29.75 -8.73 -5.17
N HIS A 17 -29.26 -9.80 -5.80
CA HIS A 17 -29.94 -10.45 -6.93
C HIS A 17 -30.67 -11.75 -6.57
N GLU A 18 -30.21 -12.50 -5.55
CA GLU A 18 -30.91 -13.71 -5.14
C GLU A 18 -32.22 -13.37 -4.42
N LYS A 19 -33.32 -13.96 -4.86
CA LYS A 19 -34.60 -13.89 -4.14
C LYS A 19 -34.49 -14.75 -2.89
N GLU A 20 -34.49 -14.13 -1.71
CA GLU A 20 -34.35 -14.84 -0.45
C GLU A 20 -35.67 -15.33 0.11
N GLU A 21 -35.71 -16.61 0.45
CA GLU A 21 -36.76 -17.15 1.31
C GLU A 21 -36.43 -16.82 2.78
N ARG A 22 -37.37 -16.18 3.45
CA ARG A 22 -37.20 -15.76 4.84
C ARG A 22 -37.19 -16.99 5.77
N SER A 23 -36.02 -17.29 6.33
CA SER A 23 -35.93 -18.25 7.44
C SER A 23 -36.75 -17.74 8.63
N LYS A 24 -37.56 -18.62 9.26
CA LYS A 24 -38.38 -18.26 10.42
C LYS A 24 -37.49 -17.79 11.57
N GLY A 25 -37.56 -16.51 11.89
CA GLY A 25 -36.83 -15.88 13.01
C GLY A 25 -35.52 -15.17 12.64
N GLY A 26 -35.10 -15.19 11.37
CA GLY A 26 -33.89 -14.49 10.89
C GLY A 26 -34.16 -13.16 10.18
N VAL A 27 -33.12 -12.32 10.10
CA VAL A 27 -33.05 -11.19 9.16
C VAL A 27 -32.66 -11.71 7.78
N THR A 28 -33.20 -11.10 6.71
CA THR A 28 -32.72 -11.37 5.34
C THR A 28 -31.32 -10.77 5.15
N ARG A 29 -30.51 -11.27 4.21
CA ARG A 29 -29.18 -10.70 3.93
C ARG A 29 -29.31 -9.25 3.48
N THR A 30 -30.34 -8.91 2.70
CA THR A 30 -30.61 -7.52 2.29
C THR A 30 -30.97 -6.62 3.49
N GLN A 31 -31.75 -7.12 4.45
CA GLN A 31 -32.05 -6.38 5.69
C GLN A 31 -30.80 -6.18 6.53
N PHE A 32 -29.99 -7.22 6.70
CA PHE A 32 -28.71 -7.13 7.41
C PHE A 32 -27.78 -6.11 6.74
N PHE A 33 -27.68 -6.14 5.41
CA PHE A 33 -26.90 -5.17 4.63
C PHE A 33 -27.36 -3.73 4.88
N LEU A 34 -28.67 -3.45 4.80
CA LEU A 34 -29.21 -2.11 5.02
C LEU A 34 -29.02 -1.63 6.47
N ILE A 35 -29.16 -2.52 7.44
CA ILE A 35 -28.88 -2.22 8.86
C ILE A 35 -27.40 -1.86 9.02
N ALA A 36 -26.48 -2.72 8.56
CA ALA A 36 -25.05 -2.50 8.66
C ALA A 36 -24.61 -1.22 7.92
N PHE A 37 -25.14 -0.96 6.74
CA PHE A 37 -24.88 0.24 5.95
C PHE A 37 -25.31 1.51 6.71
N THR A 38 -26.55 1.53 7.21
CA THR A 38 -27.10 2.71 7.92
C THR A 38 -26.37 2.95 9.25
N CYS A 39 -26.09 1.89 10.00
CA CYS A 39 -25.31 1.97 11.23
C CYS A 39 -23.89 2.46 10.98
N SER A 40 -23.22 1.95 9.94
CA SER A 40 -21.86 2.39 9.59
C SER A 40 -21.86 3.84 9.13
N PHE A 41 -22.79 4.23 8.26
CA PHE A 41 -22.96 5.61 7.81
C PHE A 41 -23.15 6.58 8.98
N ALA A 42 -24.02 6.25 9.93
CA ALA A 42 -24.23 7.05 11.12
C ALA A 42 -22.99 7.07 12.04
N TYR A 43 -22.30 5.93 12.17
CA TYR A 43 -21.12 5.80 13.02
C TYR A 43 -19.95 6.64 12.51
N TYR A 44 -19.63 6.63 11.22
CA TYR A 44 -18.48 7.34 10.66
C TYR A 44 -18.50 8.87 10.87
N VAL A 45 -19.67 9.47 11.12
CA VAL A 45 -19.78 10.89 11.50
C VAL A 45 -19.09 11.17 12.84
N PHE A 46 -19.03 10.19 13.74
CA PHE A 46 -18.37 10.33 15.04
C PHE A 46 -16.84 10.44 14.92
N PRO A 47 -16.10 9.42 14.46
CA PRO A 47 -14.65 9.52 14.36
C PRO A 47 -14.20 10.50 13.27
N GLY A 48 -15.01 10.74 12.23
CA GLY A 48 -14.63 11.60 11.11
C GLY A 48 -14.90 13.10 11.31
N TYR A 49 -15.74 13.50 12.26
CA TYR A 49 -16.09 14.92 12.43
C TYR A 49 -16.34 15.35 13.88
N LEU A 50 -17.10 14.59 14.66
CA LEU A 50 -17.47 15.01 16.03
C LEU A 50 -16.34 14.76 17.05
N PHE A 51 -15.66 13.62 16.93
CA PHE A 51 -14.67 13.16 17.90
C PHE A 51 -13.52 12.43 17.19
N GLU A 52 -12.64 13.21 16.54
CA GLU A 52 -11.46 12.69 15.83
C GLU A 52 -10.54 11.86 16.73
N MET A 53 -10.55 12.06 18.05
CA MET A 53 -9.79 11.25 19.02
C MET A 53 -10.12 9.75 18.94
N LEU A 54 -11.30 9.35 18.46
CA LEU A 54 -11.66 7.93 18.29
C LEU A 54 -10.81 7.22 17.23
N THR A 55 -10.18 7.96 16.33
CA THR A 55 -9.30 7.39 15.29
C THR A 55 -8.00 6.86 15.89
N SER A 56 -7.50 7.45 16.98
CA SER A 56 -6.25 7.03 17.62
C SER A 56 -6.25 7.31 19.13
N LEU A 57 -6.78 6.35 19.90
CA LEU A 57 -6.76 6.36 21.35
C LEU A 57 -5.43 5.81 21.87
N SER A 58 -4.50 6.73 22.13
CA SER A 58 -3.17 6.43 22.65
C SER A 58 -3.15 6.48 24.19
N TRP A 59 -3.59 5.41 24.86
CA TRP A 59 -3.74 5.40 26.34
C TRP A 59 -2.42 5.64 27.09
N ILE A 60 -1.28 5.18 26.54
CA ILE A 60 0.05 5.41 27.12
C ILE A 60 0.36 6.91 27.21
N CYS A 61 0.00 7.68 26.18
CA CYS A 61 0.16 9.12 26.17
C CYS A 61 -0.73 9.80 27.22
N TRP A 62 -1.90 9.22 27.53
CA TRP A 62 -2.83 9.76 28.51
C TRP A 62 -2.37 9.52 29.96
N ILE A 63 -1.76 8.36 30.24
CA ILE A 63 -1.20 8.06 31.57
C ILE A 63 0.06 8.88 31.84
N PHE A 64 0.91 9.06 30.82
CA PHE A 64 2.20 9.75 30.96
C PHE A 64 2.31 10.99 30.06
N PRO A 65 1.49 12.03 30.28
CA PRO A 65 1.40 13.16 29.37
C PRO A 65 2.67 14.04 29.35
N LYS A 66 3.52 13.96 30.36
CA LYS A 66 4.76 14.77 30.44
C LYS A 66 6.03 14.04 29.97
N SER A 67 5.93 12.74 29.69
CA SER A 67 7.10 11.93 29.33
C SER A 67 7.27 11.89 27.81
N ILE A 68 8.38 12.46 27.33
CA ILE A 68 8.73 12.47 25.90
C ILE A 68 8.85 11.04 25.35
N LEU A 69 9.47 10.14 26.11
CA LEU A 69 9.61 8.74 25.71
C LEU A 69 8.26 8.03 25.64
N ALA A 70 7.35 8.30 26.58
CA ALA A 70 6.01 7.69 26.55
C ALA A 70 5.21 8.18 25.34
N GLN A 71 5.36 9.45 24.95
CA GLN A 71 4.73 10.00 23.76
C GLN A 71 5.34 9.41 22.47
N GLN A 72 6.67 9.33 22.36
CA GLN A 72 7.34 8.76 21.18
C GLN A 72 7.00 7.27 20.97
N LEU A 73 6.86 6.51 22.05
CA LEU A 73 6.52 5.09 21.98
C LEU A 73 5.01 4.87 21.79
N GLY A 74 4.18 5.62 22.52
CA GLY A 74 2.75 5.35 22.65
C GLY A 74 1.84 6.13 21.71
N SER A 75 2.32 7.19 21.06
CA SER A 75 1.50 7.99 20.13
C SER A 75 1.25 7.20 18.86
N GLY A 76 -0.02 7.02 18.49
CA GLY A 76 -0.41 6.35 17.24
C GLY A 76 -0.30 7.21 15.99
N LEU A 77 -0.18 8.54 16.12
CA LEU A 77 -0.05 9.47 14.99
C LEU A 77 1.38 9.99 14.79
N TYR A 78 2.09 10.22 15.91
CA TYR A 78 3.41 10.88 15.91
C TYR A 78 4.49 10.01 16.58
N GLY A 79 4.26 8.71 16.66
CA GLY A 79 5.14 7.78 17.37
C GLY A 79 4.98 6.35 16.88
N LEU A 80 5.55 5.41 17.63
CA LEU A 80 5.53 3.99 17.25
C LEU A 80 4.16 3.33 17.45
N GLY A 81 3.21 4.00 18.10
CA GLY A 81 1.84 3.50 18.28
C GLY A 81 1.68 2.34 19.25
N ILE A 82 2.62 2.12 20.17
CA ILE A 82 2.52 1.04 21.15
C ILE A 82 1.27 1.23 22.00
N GLY A 83 0.33 0.30 21.88
CA GLY A 83 -0.93 0.35 22.60
C GLY A 83 -1.89 1.44 22.11
N ALA A 84 -1.67 2.07 20.96
CA ALA A 84 -2.70 2.94 20.37
C ALA A 84 -3.83 2.09 19.77
N PHE A 85 -5.08 2.49 20.00
CA PHE A 85 -6.26 1.80 19.47
C PHE A 85 -7.13 2.76 18.67
N GLY A 86 -7.45 2.42 17.43
CA GLY A 86 -8.48 3.09 16.64
C GLY A 86 -9.81 2.38 16.79
N LEU A 87 -10.88 3.12 17.07
CA LEU A 87 -12.26 2.60 17.02
C LEU A 87 -12.91 2.82 15.65
N ASP A 88 -12.19 3.49 14.74
CA ASP A 88 -12.64 3.73 13.38
C ASP A 88 -12.13 2.64 12.43
N TRP A 89 -13.06 2.02 11.70
CA TRP A 89 -12.72 1.05 10.66
C TRP A 89 -11.96 1.68 9.50
N SER A 90 -12.13 2.98 9.24
CA SER A 90 -11.38 3.68 8.19
C SER A 90 -9.89 3.73 8.54
N THR A 91 -9.54 4.01 9.80
CA THR A 91 -8.16 3.96 10.28
C THR A 91 -7.58 2.55 10.25
N ILE A 92 -8.37 1.53 10.59
CA ILE A 92 -7.92 0.13 10.55
C ILE A 92 -7.68 -0.34 9.10
N SER A 93 -8.52 0.10 8.17
CA SER A 93 -8.48 -0.35 6.77
C SER A 93 -7.62 0.51 5.84
N SER A 94 -7.16 1.68 6.30
CA SER A 94 -6.37 2.60 5.47
C SER A 94 -5.03 2.01 5.03
N TYR A 95 -4.40 1.16 5.86
CA TYR A 95 -3.08 0.59 5.59
C TYR A 95 -3.12 -0.80 4.91
N LEU A 96 -3.97 -1.74 5.37
CA LEU A 96 -4.04 -3.12 4.82
C LEU A 96 -5.25 -3.34 3.88
N GLY A 97 -6.00 -2.29 3.55
CA GLY A 97 -7.31 -2.44 2.91
C GLY A 97 -8.30 -3.13 3.84
N SER A 98 -9.14 -4.03 3.32
CA SER A 98 -10.09 -4.79 4.16
C SER A 98 -9.43 -6.07 4.70
N PRO A 99 -9.02 -6.12 5.98
CA PRO A 99 -8.41 -7.33 6.56
C PRO A 99 -9.40 -8.51 6.61
N LEU A 100 -10.71 -8.24 6.56
CA LEU A 100 -11.76 -9.27 6.51
C LEU A 100 -11.78 -10.01 5.18
N ALA A 101 -11.34 -9.36 4.10
CA ALA A 101 -11.24 -9.98 2.79
C ALA A 101 -9.97 -10.83 2.65
N SER A 102 -8.93 -10.51 3.41
CA SER A 102 -7.61 -11.13 3.29
C SER A 102 -7.53 -12.44 4.08
N PRO A 103 -6.88 -13.50 3.56
CA PRO A 103 -6.69 -14.74 4.31
C PRO A 103 -5.93 -14.54 5.62
N TRP A 104 -6.31 -15.27 6.68
CA TRP A 104 -5.70 -15.13 8.01
C TRP A 104 -4.17 -15.24 8.02
N PHE A 105 -3.62 -16.19 7.25
CA PHE A 105 -2.16 -16.39 7.22
C PHE A 105 -1.43 -15.15 6.67
N ALA A 106 -2.02 -14.46 5.68
CA ALA A 106 -1.44 -13.27 5.08
C ALA A 106 -1.44 -12.13 6.09
N THR A 107 -2.58 -11.91 6.77
CA THR A 107 -2.72 -10.90 7.83
C THR A 107 -1.75 -11.16 8.98
N ALA A 108 -1.60 -12.42 9.42
CA ALA A 108 -0.66 -12.79 10.47
C ALA A 108 0.80 -12.53 10.05
N ASN A 109 1.16 -12.80 8.78
CA ASN A 109 2.49 -12.53 8.26
C ASN A 109 2.80 -11.03 8.19
N VAL A 110 1.85 -10.21 7.70
CA VAL A 110 1.99 -8.74 7.70
C VAL A 110 2.12 -8.22 9.13
N ALA A 111 1.32 -8.72 10.07
CA ALA A 111 1.40 -8.34 11.48
C ALA A 111 2.77 -8.70 12.10
N ALA A 112 3.32 -9.88 11.80
CA ALA A 112 4.64 -10.28 12.25
C ALA A 112 5.74 -9.39 11.66
N GLY A 113 5.66 -9.07 10.35
CA GLY A 113 6.56 -8.15 9.68
C GLY A 113 6.50 -6.73 10.27
N PHE A 114 5.29 -6.23 10.54
CA PHE A 114 5.08 -4.95 11.21
C PHE A 114 5.72 -4.92 12.60
N VAL A 115 5.46 -5.92 13.46
CA VAL A 115 6.06 -6.00 14.80
C VAL A 115 7.58 -6.04 14.72
N PHE A 116 8.13 -6.80 13.78
CA PHE A 116 9.58 -6.87 13.57
C PHE A 116 10.17 -5.52 13.15
N VAL A 117 9.61 -4.86 12.14
CA VAL A 117 10.16 -3.59 11.62
C VAL A 117 9.94 -2.45 12.61
N MET A 118 8.72 -2.31 13.15
CA MET A 118 8.32 -1.19 14.00
C MET A 118 8.90 -1.30 15.42
N TYR A 119 8.89 -2.50 16.02
CA TYR A 119 9.23 -2.67 17.45
C TYR A 119 10.58 -3.35 17.69
N VAL A 120 11.21 -3.94 16.68
CA VAL A 120 12.55 -4.53 16.83
C VAL A 120 13.57 -3.72 16.03
N LEU A 121 13.43 -3.67 14.71
CA LEU A 121 14.44 -3.11 13.82
C LEU A 121 14.60 -1.59 14.01
N THR A 122 13.50 -0.83 13.98
CA THR A 122 13.51 0.63 14.11
C THR A 122 14.10 1.08 15.45
N PRO A 123 13.64 0.56 16.62
CA PRO A 123 14.32 0.71 17.90
C PRO A 123 15.81 0.39 17.82
N LEU A 124 16.18 -0.80 17.37
CA LEU A 124 17.57 -1.25 17.36
C LEU A 124 18.44 -0.24 16.59
N CYS A 125 18.05 0.14 15.38
CA CYS A 125 18.75 1.17 14.60
C CYS A 125 18.88 2.50 15.34
N TYR A 126 17.82 2.94 16.02
CA TYR A 126 17.82 4.20 16.78
C TYR A 126 18.77 4.15 17.99
N TRP A 127 18.68 3.12 18.83
CA TRP A 127 19.47 3.00 20.04
C TRP A 127 20.96 2.77 19.77
N PHE A 128 21.29 2.00 18.72
CA PHE A 128 22.67 1.83 18.23
C PHE A 128 23.20 3.04 17.44
N ASN A 129 22.39 4.09 17.28
CA ASN A 129 22.76 5.33 16.59
C ASN A 129 23.23 5.09 15.14
N VAL A 130 22.63 4.10 14.47
CA VAL A 130 22.87 3.85 13.05
C VAL A 130 22.38 5.08 12.28
N TYR A 131 23.17 5.56 11.31
CA TYR A 131 22.82 6.76 10.52
C TYR A 131 22.66 8.06 11.34
N LYS A 132 23.36 8.18 12.48
CA LYS A 132 23.20 9.31 13.42
C LYS A 132 21.74 9.50 13.88
N ALA A 133 21.00 8.39 13.97
CA ALA A 133 19.58 8.35 14.27
C ALA A 133 19.16 9.20 15.48
N LYS A 134 19.99 9.30 16.53
CA LYS A 134 19.65 10.06 17.76
C LYS A 134 19.55 11.57 17.56
N THR A 135 20.04 12.09 16.45
CA THR A 135 19.92 13.50 16.09
C THR A 135 18.50 13.85 15.62
N PHE A 136 17.71 12.85 15.23
CA PHE A 136 16.39 13.02 14.63
C PHE A 136 15.29 12.35 15.47
N PRO A 137 14.01 12.70 15.27
CA PRO A 137 12.90 11.93 15.80
C PRO A 137 12.92 10.47 15.32
N ILE A 138 12.48 9.54 16.17
CA ILE A 138 12.37 8.11 15.81
C ILE A 138 11.40 7.93 14.64
N PHE A 139 10.28 8.66 14.69
CA PHE A 139 9.16 8.60 13.77
C PHE A 139 8.83 10.03 13.28
N SER A 140 9.00 10.28 11.99
CA SER A 140 8.65 11.52 11.28
C SER A 140 8.81 11.27 9.78
N ASP A 141 7.95 11.90 8.98
CA ASP A 141 8.02 11.96 7.52
C ASP A 141 8.86 13.15 7.00
N ASP A 142 9.30 14.03 7.90
CA ASP A 142 10.09 15.21 7.58
C ASP A 142 11.55 14.87 7.24
N LEU A 143 12.20 15.82 6.55
CA LEU A 143 13.60 15.78 6.19
C LEU A 143 14.41 16.64 7.16
N PHE A 144 15.62 16.21 7.50
CA PHE A 144 16.47 16.87 8.48
C PHE A 144 17.86 17.20 7.94
N THR A 145 18.45 18.28 8.45
CA THR A 145 19.86 18.66 8.27
C THR A 145 20.76 17.85 9.22
N ALA A 146 22.08 17.88 9.03
CA ALA A 146 23.01 17.14 9.90
C ALA A 146 22.93 17.50 11.41
N THR A 147 22.32 18.65 11.76
CA THR A 147 22.15 19.13 13.13
C THR A 147 20.80 18.78 13.75
N GLY A 148 19.88 18.17 12.99
CA GLY A 148 18.54 17.80 13.47
C GLY A 148 17.46 18.86 13.25
N GLN A 149 17.78 19.96 12.57
CA GLN A 149 16.78 20.93 12.15
C GLN A 149 16.08 20.48 10.87
N GLU A 150 14.83 20.89 10.71
CA GLU A 150 14.03 20.62 9.51
C GLU A 150 14.74 21.17 8.26
N TYR A 151 14.81 20.36 7.21
CA TYR A 151 15.57 20.67 6.01
C TYR A 151 14.76 21.61 5.11
N ASN A 152 15.32 22.78 4.81
CA ASN A 152 14.63 23.74 3.94
C ASN A 152 14.76 23.34 2.47
N ILE A 153 13.79 22.60 1.96
CA ILE A 153 13.74 22.14 0.57
C ILE A 153 13.68 23.33 -0.40
N THR A 154 13.00 24.42 -0.04
CA THR A 154 12.88 25.60 -0.92
C THR A 154 14.20 26.35 -1.08
N ALA A 155 15.17 26.16 -0.17
CA ALA A 155 16.48 26.79 -0.27
C ALA A 155 17.38 26.14 -1.33
N ILE A 156 17.15 24.86 -1.67
CA ILE A 156 17.96 24.10 -2.64
C ILE A 156 17.29 23.96 -4.00
N ILE A 157 16.09 24.50 -4.17
CA ILE A 157 15.30 24.43 -5.40
C ILE A 157 15.21 25.83 -6.01
N ASP A 158 15.61 25.96 -7.28
CA ASP A 158 15.43 27.21 -8.04
C ASP A 158 13.94 27.43 -8.40
N SER A 159 13.61 28.66 -8.81
CA SER A 159 12.32 29.08 -9.38
C SER A 159 11.79 28.16 -10.50
N ASN A 160 12.66 27.43 -11.18
CA ASN A 160 12.33 26.44 -12.21
C ASN A 160 12.26 24.99 -11.69
N PHE A 161 12.09 24.80 -10.38
CA PHE A 161 12.07 23.49 -9.68
C PHE A 161 13.35 22.65 -9.80
N HIS A 162 14.42 23.18 -10.41
CA HIS A 162 15.69 22.48 -10.53
C HIS A 162 16.49 22.49 -9.22
N LEU A 163 17.17 21.38 -8.94
CA LEU A 163 18.10 21.28 -7.81
C LEU A 163 19.33 22.18 -8.06
N ASP A 164 19.52 23.19 -7.21
CA ASP A 164 20.74 24.00 -7.19
C ASP A 164 21.83 23.25 -6.41
N LEU A 165 22.78 22.67 -7.15
CA LEU A 165 23.91 21.93 -6.58
C LEU A 165 24.79 22.81 -5.68
N ALA A 166 24.94 24.10 -5.98
CA ALA A 166 25.75 25.00 -5.17
C ALA A 166 25.06 25.36 -3.85
N ALA A 167 23.73 25.49 -3.85
CA ALA A 167 22.95 25.63 -2.63
C ALA A 167 22.95 24.33 -1.81
N TYR A 168 22.79 23.19 -2.47
CA TYR A 168 22.86 21.87 -1.85
C TYR A 168 24.22 21.61 -1.17
N ASP A 169 25.32 21.94 -1.82
CA ASP A 169 26.67 21.79 -1.25
C ASP A 169 26.90 22.68 -0.02
N ARG A 170 26.16 23.80 0.10
CA ARG A 170 26.22 24.71 1.26
C ARG A 170 25.36 24.22 2.43
N GLU A 171 24.13 23.79 2.15
CA GLU A 171 23.17 23.28 3.14
C GLU A 171 23.57 21.89 3.65
N GLY A 172 24.24 21.10 2.80
CA GLY A 172 24.72 19.76 3.10
C GLY A 172 23.70 18.66 2.83
N PRO A 173 24.06 17.40 3.13
CA PRO A 173 23.22 16.26 2.80
C PRO A 173 21.94 16.22 3.66
N LEU A 174 20.87 15.73 3.04
CA LEU A 174 19.58 15.47 3.70
C LEU A 174 19.62 14.16 4.51
N TYR A 175 18.98 14.17 5.67
CA TYR A 175 18.83 13.03 6.57
C TYR A 175 17.35 12.70 6.76
N LEU A 176 17.06 11.42 6.93
CA LEU A 176 15.72 10.89 7.15
C LEU A 176 15.60 10.40 8.59
N SER A 177 14.37 10.40 9.11
CA SER A 177 14.07 9.72 10.38
C SER A 177 14.42 8.23 10.30
N THR A 178 14.65 7.60 11.46
CA THR A 178 15.07 6.19 11.50
C THR A 178 13.98 5.27 10.95
N PHE A 179 12.72 5.51 11.32
CA PHE A 179 11.59 4.77 10.81
C PHE A 179 11.47 4.86 9.27
N PHE A 180 11.60 6.07 8.72
CA PHE A 180 11.48 6.29 7.28
C PHE A 180 12.62 5.62 6.51
N ALA A 181 13.86 5.74 6.99
CA ALA A 181 15.03 5.09 6.37
C ALA A 181 14.92 3.55 6.39
N VAL A 182 14.51 2.96 7.52
CA VAL A 182 14.31 1.50 7.63
C VAL A 182 13.19 1.03 6.70
N THR A 183 12.09 1.78 6.62
CA THR A 183 10.95 1.43 5.76
C THR A 183 11.34 1.44 4.28
N TYR A 184 12.14 2.42 3.82
CA TYR A 184 12.70 2.39 2.46
C TYR A 184 13.59 1.17 2.22
N GLY A 185 14.48 0.86 3.17
CA GLY A 185 15.35 -0.31 3.07
C GLY A 185 14.57 -1.62 2.94
N VAL A 186 13.53 -1.79 3.74
CA VAL A 186 12.62 -2.93 3.66
C VAL A 186 11.84 -2.93 2.35
N GLY A 187 11.39 -1.76 1.85
CA GLY A 187 10.72 -1.63 0.57
C GLY A 187 11.58 -2.10 -0.61
N PHE A 188 12.85 -1.70 -0.66
CA PHE A 188 13.77 -2.21 -1.69
C PHE A 188 14.04 -3.71 -1.56
N ALA A 189 14.17 -4.21 -0.33
CA ALA A 189 14.31 -5.64 -0.08
C ALA A 189 13.06 -6.42 -0.54
N ALA A 190 11.87 -5.88 -0.31
CA ALA A 190 10.59 -6.49 -0.70
C ALA A 190 10.50 -6.69 -2.22
N LEU A 191 10.95 -5.73 -3.04
CA LEU A 191 10.97 -5.89 -4.50
C LEU A 191 11.75 -7.14 -4.93
N THR A 192 12.96 -7.32 -4.39
CA THR A 192 13.79 -8.50 -4.70
C THR A 192 13.21 -9.79 -4.11
N ALA A 193 12.64 -9.71 -2.90
CA ALA A 193 12.02 -10.84 -2.22
C ALA A 193 10.78 -11.34 -2.99
N THR A 194 9.96 -10.44 -3.54
CA THR A 194 8.79 -10.78 -4.37
C THR A 194 9.18 -11.59 -5.60
N ILE A 195 10.20 -11.14 -6.33
CA ILE A 195 10.70 -11.88 -7.51
C ILE A 195 11.21 -13.26 -7.09
N MET A 196 12.05 -13.33 -6.05
CA MET A 196 12.61 -14.60 -5.57
C MET A 196 11.54 -15.56 -5.05
N HIS A 197 10.56 -15.05 -4.31
CA HIS A 197 9.45 -15.85 -3.78
C HIS A 197 8.63 -16.46 -4.91
N VAL A 198 8.22 -15.66 -5.89
CA VAL A 198 7.45 -16.16 -7.04
C VAL A 198 8.28 -17.12 -7.89
N ALA A 199 9.55 -16.83 -8.13
CA ALA A 199 10.43 -17.70 -8.90
C ALA A 199 10.64 -19.08 -8.23
N LEU A 200 10.85 -19.11 -6.90
CA LEU A 200 11.13 -20.34 -6.17
C LEU A 200 9.88 -21.19 -5.91
N PHE A 201 8.77 -20.56 -5.51
CA PHE A 201 7.56 -21.28 -5.10
C PHE A 201 6.58 -21.51 -6.25
N HIS A 202 6.45 -20.54 -7.16
CA HIS A 202 5.46 -20.58 -8.24
C HIS A 202 6.09 -20.68 -9.64
N GLY A 203 7.42 -20.60 -9.78
CA GLY A 203 8.09 -20.59 -11.08
C GLY A 203 7.78 -21.81 -11.93
N ARG A 204 7.71 -23.01 -11.32
CA ARG A 204 7.35 -24.24 -12.02
C ARG A 204 5.90 -24.21 -12.53
N GLU A 205 4.97 -23.78 -11.69
CA GLU A 205 3.55 -23.68 -12.06
C GLU A 205 3.34 -22.65 -13.17
N ILE A 206 4.01 -21.49 -13.08
CA ILE A 206 4.00 -20.44 -14.10
C ILE A 206 4.52 -20.99 -15.43
N TRP A 207 5.62 -21.73 -15.41
CA TRP A 207 6.20 -22.31 -16.62
C TRP A 207 5.26 -23.33 -17.27
N GLU A 208 4.73 -24.26 -16.48
CA GLU A 208 3.80 -25.28 -16.95
C GLU A 208 2.51 -24.66 -17.51
N GLN A 209 1.90 -23.68 -16.81
CA GLN A 209 0.69 -23.00 -17.26
C GLN A 209 0.91 -22.07 -18.45
N SER A 210 2.06 -21.39 -18.52
CA SER A 210 2.41 -20.55 -19.67
C SER A 210 2.55 -21.43 -20.92
N MET A 211 3.29 -22.54 -20.81
CA MET A 211 3.44 -23.49 -21.92
C MET A 211 2.10 -24.14 -22.31
N ALA A 212 1.26 -24.50 -21.35
CA ALA A 212 -0.06 -25.06 -21.61
C ALA A 212 -1.02 -24.06 -22.28
N SER A 213 -0.95 -22.77 -21.90
CA SER A 213 -1.72 -21.68 -22.53
C SER A 213 -1.32 -21.47 -23.99
N PHE A 214 -0.02 -21.49 -24.31
CA PHE A 214 0.46 -21.43 -25.69
C PHE A 214 0.07 -22.66 -26.53
N GLN A 215 -0.20 -23.80 -25.89
CA GLN A 215 -0.62 -25.04 -26.55
C GLN A 215 -2.15 -25.25 -26.55
N GLU A 216 -2.94 -24.26 -26.09
CA GLU A 216 -4.41 -24.31 -25.95
C GLU A 216 -4.97 -25.55 -25.20
N LYS A 217 -4.14 -26.26 -24.43
CA LYS A 217 -4.44 -27.63 -23.99
C LYS A 217 -5.44 -27.72 -22.83
N THR A 218 -5.61 -26.66 -22.04
CA THR A 218 -6.42 -26.70 -20.81
C THR A 218 -7.28 -25.46 -20.70
N MET A 219 -8.44 -25.51 -21.36
CA MET A 219 -9.44 -24.45 -21.21
C MET A 219 -10.30 -24.75 -19.99
N ASP A 220 -10.31 -23.85 -19.01
CA ASP A 220 -11.13 -24.00 -17.81
C ASP A 220 -12.63 -23.83 -18.12
N ILE A 221 -13.48 -24.30 -17.19
CA ILE A 221 -14.94 -24.26 -17.37
C ILE A 221 -15.43 -22.82 -17.55
N HIS A 222 -14.79 -21.86 -16.86
CA HIS A 222 -15.12 -20.44 -16.98
C HIS A 222 -14.80 -19.90 -18.38
N SER A 223 -13.60 -20.13 -18.91
CA SER A 223 -13.27 -19.72 -20.29
C SER A 223 -14.17 -20.41 -21.32
N ARG A 224 -14.59 -21.65 -21.06
CA ARG A 224 -15.56 -22.35 -21.91
C ARG A 224 -16.93 -21.68 -21.92
N LEU A 225 -17.41 -21.23 -20.77
CA LEU A 225 -18.66 -20.46 -20.65
C LEU A 225 -18.51 -19.07 -21.27
N MET A 226 -17.35 -18.44 -21.10
CA MET A 226 -17.06 -17.09 -21.62
C MET A 226 -16.90 -17.06 -23.13
N ARG A 227 -16.59 -18.18 -23.81
CA ARG A 227 -16.56 -18.27 -25.29
C ARG A 227 -17.87 -17.87 -25.97
N LYS A 228 -19.00 -17.87 -25.26
CA LYS A 228 -20.29 -17.37 -25.78
C LYS A 228 -20.23 -15.88 -26.12
N TYR A 229 -19.35 -15.12 -25.46
CA TYR A 229 -19.16 -13.69 -25.68
C TYR A 229 -18.04 -13.46 -26.69
N THR A 230 -18.26 -12.53 -27.62
CA THR A 230 -17.24 -12.08 -28.57
C THR A 230 -16.05 -11.49 -27.81
N GLN A 231 -14.84 -12.01 -28.06
CA GLN A 231 -13.62 -11.45 -27.48
C GLN A 231 -13.40 -10.02 -27.97
N VAL A 232 -12.99 -9.14 -27.06
CA VAL A 232 -12.61 -7.78 -27.39
C VAL A 232 -11.32 -7.83 -28.23
N PRO A 233 -11.23 -7.11 -29.36
CA PRO A 233 -10.03 -7.15 -30.20
C PRO A 233 -8.80 -6.69 -29.43
N GLU A 234 -7.72 -7.48 -29.47
CA GLU A 234 -6.48 -7.19 -28.74
C GLU A 234 -5.86 -5.84 -29.12
N TRP A 235 -6.05 -5.40 -30.37
CA TRP A 235 -5.54 -4.12 -30.85
C TRP A 235 -6.10 -2.92 -30.07
N TRP A 236 -7.28 -3.02 -29.44
CA TRP A 236 -7.81 -1.94 -28.59
C TRP A 236 -6.88 -1.69 -27.40
N PHE A 237 -6.44 -2.76 -26.74
CA PHE A 237 -5.54 -2.67 -25.59
C PHE A 237 -4.16 -2.15 -26.01
N VAL A 238 -3.63 -2.61 -27.15
CA VAL A 238 -2.36 -2.12 -27.68
C VAL A 238 -2.44 -0.63 -28.05
N CYS A 239 -3.52 -0.20 -28.71
CA CYS A 239 -3.73 1.21 -29.03
C CYS A 239 -3.82 2.08 -27.77
N ILE A 240 -4.60 1.66 -26.76
CA ILE A 240 -4.71 2.39 -25.49
C ILE A 240 -3.34 2.46 -24.80
N LEU A 241 -2.58 1.36 -24.78
CA LEU A 241 -1.25 1.33 -24.18
C LEU A 241 -0.29 2.31 -24.89
N LEU A 242 -0.24 2.27 -26.22
CA LEU A 242 0.62 3.16 -27.01
C LEU A 242 0.23 4.63 -26.87
N VAL A 243 -1.07 4.94 -26.88
CA VAL A 243 -1.55 6.31 -26.67
C VAL A 243 -1.18 6.80 -25.27
N ASN A 244 -1.34 5.99 -24.23
CA ASN A 244 -0.93 6.36 -22.88
C ASN A 244 0.57 6.61 -22.78
N ILE A 245 1.41 5.72 -23.32
CA ILE A 245 2.87 5.92 -23.32
C ILE A 245 3.24 7.20 -24.07
N ALA A 246 2.65 7.46 -25.22
CA ALA A 246 2.89 8.66 -26.01
C ALA A 246 2.48 9.94 -25.25
N LEU A 247 1.31 9.93 -24.60
CA LEU A 247 0.84 11.05 -23.78
C LEU A 247 1.75 11.28 -22.56
N THR A 248 2.22 10.23 -21.90
CA THR A 248 3.14 10.34 -20.76
C THR A 248 4.48 10.91 -21.20
N ILE A 249 5.06 10.42 -22.30
CA ILE A 249 6.31 10.97 -22.88
C ILE A 249 6.13 12.43 -23.27
N PHE A 250 5.01 12.76 -23.94
CA PHE A 250 4.68 14.14 -24.30
C PHE A 250 4.61 15.03 -23.07
N THR A 251 3.95 14.57 -22.00
CA THR A 251 3.84 15.32 -20.74
C THR A 251 5.21 15.55 -20.10
N CYS A 252 6.07 14.53 -20.06
CA CYS A 252 7.42 14.65 -19.53
C CYS A 252 8.31 15.62 -20.34
N GLU A 253 8.20 15.63 -21.67
CA GLU A 253 9.01 16.51 -22.51
C GLU A 253 8.45 17.94 -22.57
N TYR A 254 7.12 18.11 -22.54
CA TYR A 254 6.48 19.43 -22.56
C TYR A 254 6.58 20.14 -21.21
N TYR A 255 6.41 19.42 -20.10
CA TYR A 255 6.55 19.94 -18.73
C TYR A 255 7.90 19.58 -18.11
N LYS A 256 8.96 19.61 -18.92
CA LYS A 256 10.31 19.20 -18.52
C LYS A 256 10.83 19.95 -17.30
N ASP A 257 10.54 21.25 -17.22
CA ASP A 257 10.96 22.10 -16.11
C ASP A 257 10.35 21.67 -14.76
N GLN A 258 9.15 21.06 -14.79
CA GLN A 258 8.45 20.61 -13.57
C GLN A 258 8.69 19.14 -13.26
N LEU A 259 8.64 18.26 -14.27
CA LEU A 259 8.68 16.80 -14.07
C LEU A 259 10.10 16.25 -14.07
N GLN A 260 11.03 16.87 -14.80
CA GLN A 260 12.46 16.52 -14.86
C GLN A 260 12.78 15.06 -15.22
N LEU A 261 11.77 14.24 -15.56
CA LEU A 261 11.93 12.86 -15.95
C LEU A 261 12.24 12.78 -17.45
N PRO A 262 13.39 12.19 -17.85
CA PRO A 262 13.70 12.04 -19.26
C PRO A 262 12.78 11.02 -19.94
N TRP A 263 12.58 11.13 -21.26
CA TRP A 263 11.70 10.25 -22.03
C TRP A 263 12.00 8.75 -21.84
N TRP A 264 13.27 8.37 -21.70
CA TRP A 264 13.67 6.98 -21.48
C TRP A 264 13.27 6.48 -20.08
N GLY A 265 13.10 7.38 -19.11
CA GLY A 265 12.60 7.06 -17.77
C GLY A 265 11.17 6.52 -17.81
N VAL A 266 10.34 7.02 -18.73
CA VAL A 266 8.99 6.49 -18.97
C VAL A 266 9.07 5.04 -19.47
N LEU A 267 9.96 4.76 -20.43
CA LEU A 267 10.15 3.39 -20.94
C LEU A 267 10.71 2.44 -19.87
N LEU A 268 11.62 2.93 -19.03
CA LEU A 268 12.13 2.17 -17.89
C LEU A 268 10.99 1.84 -16.91
N ALA A 269 10.14 2.81 -16.58
CA ALA A 269 8.98 2.61 -15.71
C ALA A 269 8.00 1.56 -16.29
N CYS A 270 7.74 1.60 -17.61
CA CYS A 270 6.97 0.56 -18.28
C CYS A 270 7.62 -0.82 -18.18
N GLY A 271 8.94 -0.91 -18.35
CA GLY A 271 9.68 -2.17 -18.22
C GLY A 271 9.62 -2.75 -16.81
N ILE A 272 9.76 -1.90 -15.79
CA ILE A 272 9.59 -2.29 -14.38
C ILE A 272 8.16 -2.77 -14.15
N ALA A 273 7.15 -2.00 -14.58
CA ALA A 273 5.74 -2.39 -14.41
C ALA A 273 5.44 -3.75 -15.05
N ILE A 274 5.86 -3.99 -16.29
CA ILE A 274 5.68 -5.28 -16.98
C ILE A 274 6.34 -6.43 -16.20
N THR A 275 7.56 -6.21 -15.70
CA THR A 275 8.33 -7.22 -14.96
C THR A 275 7.65 -7.59 -13.65
N PHE A 276 7.14 -6.60 -12.91
CA PHE A 276 6.52 -6.81 -11.60
C PHE A 276 5.04 -7.17 -11.65
N THR A 277 4.36 -6.95 -12.78
CA THR A 277 2.91 -7.25 -12.94
C THR A 277 2.60 -8.71 -12.62
N LEU A 278 3.38 -9.65 -13.15
CA LEU A 278 3.11 -11.08 -12.95
C LEU A 278 3.44 -11.53 -11.51
N PRO A 279 4.63 -11.23 -10.94
CA PRO A 279 4.92 -11.58 -9.56
C PRO A 279 3.95 -10.97 -8.54
N ILE A 280 3.67 -9.67 -8.65
CA ILE A 280 2.75 -8.98 -7.74
C ILE A 280 1.34 -9.57 -7.92
N GLY A 281 0.85 -9.69 -9.15
CA GLY A 281 -0.49 -10.24 -9.40
C GLY A 281 -0.71 -11.65 -8.85
N ILE A 282 0.33 -12.48 -8.82
CA ILE A 282 0.28 -13.82 -8.20
C ILE A 282 0.11 -13.71 -6.68
N ILE A 283 0.90 -12.85 -6.04
CA ILE A 283 0.81 -12.60 -4.60
C ILE A 283 -0.56 -12.02 -4.27
N THR A 284 -0.97 -10.93 -4.94
CA THR A 284 -2.28 -10.28 -4.74
C THR A 284 -3.43 -11.25 -4.90
N ALA A 285 -3.39 -12.12 -5.91
CA ALA A 285 -4.42 -13.13 -6.09
C ALA A 285 -4.52 -14.04 -4.85
N ILE A 286 -3.40 -14.52 -4.33
CA ILE A 286 -3.41 -15.48 -3.21
C ILE A 286 -3.72 -14.79 -1.87
N THR A 287 -3.13 -13.63 -1.62
CA THR A 287 -3.06 -12.98 -0.30
C THR A 287 -4.01 -11.80 -0.14
N ASN A 288 -4.52 -11.23 -1.24
CA ASN A 288 -5.24 -9.95 -1.26
C ASN A 288 -4.41 -8.77 -0.74
N GLN A 289 -3.08 -8.86 -0.83
CA GLN A 289 -2.13 -7.86 -0.37
C GLN A 289 -1.09 -7.64 -1.47
N ASP A 290 -0.78 -6.37 -1.76
CA ASP A 290 0.18 -5.91 -2.78
C ASP A 290 1.56 -5.63 -2.17
#